data_AF-A0A1V4CYR6-F1
#
_entry.id   AF-A0A1V4CYR6-F1
#
_cell.length_a   1.000
_cell.length_b   1.000
_cell.length_c   1.000
_cell.angle_alpha   90.00
_cell.angle_beta   90.00
_cell.angle_gamma   90.00
#
_symmetry.space_group_name_H-M   'P 1'
#
loop_
_entity.id
_entity.type
_entity.pdbx_description
1 polymer ?
#
loop_
_entity_poly.entity_id
_entity_poly.type
_entity_poly.pdbx_seq_one_letter_code
_entity_poly.pdbx_strand_id
1 'polypeptide(L)'
;MSTPSPRVEERLRAALDARARLIDAHDVSPYQPPSGPTWGVRRIRRVVSAVAVTVAAAAAVAFLLLSGNPERPHPTPPAHDPRTSPPATSAPSTPTSKPSPASPPETPPQTGPGTTPPTP
;
A
#
# COMPACT_ATOMS: atom_id res chain seq x y z
N MET A 1 50.01 32.30 8.90
CA MET A 1 49.68 31.34 9.98
C MET A 1 50.43 31.79 11.22
N SER A 2 49.72 32.32 12.22
CA SER A 2 50.34 32.72 13.48
C SER A 2 50.36 31.53 14.42
N THR A 3 51.53 31.16 14.91
CA THR A 3 51.67 30.12 15.94
C THR A 3 51.18 30.67 17.27
N PRO A 4 50.46 29.88 18.08
CA PRO A 4 50.02 30.31 19.39
C PRO A 4 51.24 30.61 20.29
N SER A 5 51.11 31.63 21.14
CA SER A 5 52.18 32.01 22.07
C SER A 5 52.41 30.93 23.13
N PRO A 6 53.67 30.67 23.58
CA PRO A 6 54.00 29.56 24.50
C PRO A 6 53.19 29.53 25.81
N ARG A 7 52.82 30.72 26.33
CA ARG A 7 52.02 30.84 27.55
C ARG A 7 50.58 30.36 27.38
N VAL A 8 50.03 30.47 26.18
CA VAL A 8 48.68 29.97 25.85
C VAL A 8 48.71 28.45 25.75
N GLU A 9 49.76 27.88 25.16
CA GLU A 9 49.93 26.43 25.08
C GLU A 9 50.02 25.78 26.46
N GLU A 10 50.76 26.39 27.39
CA GLU A 10 50.89 25.85 28.75
C GLU A 10 49.57 25.87 29.51
N ARG A 11 48.80 26.96 29.36
CA ARG A 11 47.45 27.05 29.93
C ARG A 11 46.51 26.02 29.31
N LEU A 12 46.59 25.80 28.00
CA LEU A 12 45.78 24.80 27.32
C LEU A 12 46.16 23.38 27.78
N ARG A 13 47.46 23.10 27.90
CA ARG A 13 47.96 21.81 28.37
C ARG A 13 47.51 21.53 29.80
N ALA A 14 47.59 22.52 30.70
CA ALA A 14 47.08 22.40 32.06
C ALA A 14 45.55 22.23 32.12
N ALA A 15 44.80 22.96 31.28
CA ALA A 15 43.35 22.84 31.22
C ALA A 15 42.90 21.46 30.70
N LEU A 16 43.58 20.93 29.67
CA LEU A 16 43.31 19.60 29.14
C LEU A 16 43.68 18.50 30.14
N ASP A 17 44.80 18.64 30.86
CA ASP A 17 45.18 17.69 31.92
C ASP A 17 44.15 17.68 33.05
N ALA A 18 43.72 18.87 33.51
CA ALA A 18 42.64 18.99 34.49
C ALA A 18 41.33 18.37 33.99
N ARG A 19 41.00 18.52 32.70
CA ARG A 19 39.82 17.90 32.09
C ARG A 19 39.95 16.38 32.00
N ALA A 20 41.12 15.86 31.67
CA ALA A 20 41.37 14.42 31.55
C ALA A 20 41.15 13.70 32.89
N ARG A 21 41.49 14.34 34.02
CA ARG A 21 41.24 13.79 35.37
C ARG A 21 39.75 13.66 35.72
N LEU A 22 38.87 14.31 34.98
CA LEU A 22 37.42 14.24 35.18
C LEU A 22 36.75 13.16 34.32
N ILE A 23 37.48 12.56 33.36
CA ILE A 23 36.95 11.51 32.49
C ILE A 23 37.19 10.18 33.18
N ASP A 24 36.12 9.51 33.58
CA ASP A 24 36.20 8.18 34.19
C ASP A 24 36.23 7.09 33.10
N ALA A 25 36.65 5.87 33.46
CA ALA A 25 36.62 4.71 32.58
C ALA A 25 35.21 4.44 32.01
N HIS A 26 34.16 4.89 32.70
CA HIS A 26 32.78 4.81 32.23
C HIS A 26 32.46 5.79 31.10
N ASP A 27 33.10 6.97 31.07
CA ASP A 27 32.88 7.99 30.03
C ASP A 27 33.57 7.63 28.70
N VAL A 28 34.66 6.88 28.78
CA VAL A 28 35.39 6.33 27.60
C VAL A 28 34.98 4.91 27.26
N SER A 29 34.14 4.27 28.08
CA SER A 29 33.62 2.95 27.74
C SER A 29 32.76 3.05 26.49
N PRO A 30 33.04 2.24 25.44
CA PRO A 30 32.14 2.15 24.30
C PRO A 30 30.73 1.86 24.83
N TYR A 31 29.75 2.64 24.36
CA TYR A 31 28.35 2.45 24.76
C TYR A 31 27.99 0.97 24.57
N GLN A 32 27.93 0.23 25.67
CA GLN A 32 27.62 -1.19 25.61
C GLN A 32 26.11 -1.24 25.38
N PRO A 33 25.64 -1.63 24.17
CA PRO A 33 24.21 -1.76 23.96
C PRO A 33 23.69 -2.74 25.00
N PRO A 34 22.51 -2.50 25.59
CA PRO A 34 21.96 -3.37 26.61
C PRO A 34 21.96 -4.80 26.07
N SER A 35 22.87 -5.62 26.59
CA SER A 35 23.09 -7.00 26.18
C SER A 35 22.05 -7.88 26.87
N GLY A 36 20.78 -7.58 26.58
CA GLY A 36 19.63 -8.34 27.03
C GLY A 36 19.05 -9.15 25.87
N PRO A 37 18.48 -10.34 26.13
CA PRO A 37 17.80 -11.15 25.12
C PRO A 37 16.74 -10.37 24.31
N THR A 38 16.14 -9.34 24.93
CA THR A 38 15.10 -8.49 24.35
C THR A 38 15.58 -7.61 23.19
N TRP A 39 16.86 -7.24 23.15
CA TRP A 39 17.38 -6.34 22.12
C TRP A 39 17.59 -7.05 20.77
N GLY A 40 18.02 -8.31 20.81
CA GLY A 40 18.12 -9.18 19.62
C GLY A 40 16.74 -9.40 18.98
N VAL A 41 15.73 -9.73 19.79
CA VAL A 41 14.34 -9.94 19.32
C VAL A 41 13.78 -8.67 18.69
N ARG A 42 14.04 -7.49 19.27
CA ARG A 42 13.56 -6.22 18.70
C ARG A 42 14.18 -5.89 17.35
N ARG A 43 15.47 -6.22 17.13
CA ARG A 43 16.13 -6.05 15.83
C ARG A 43 15.59 -7.03 14.79
N ILE A 44 15.47 -8.31 15.15
CA ILE A 44 14.89 -9.34 14.26
C ILE A 44 13.46 -8.93 13.88
N ARG A 45 12.63 -8.53 14.84
CA ARG A 45 11.26 -8.09 14.57
C ARG A 45 11.22 -6.91 13.60
N ARG A 46 12.10 -5.91 13.76
CA ARG A 46 12.17 -4.76 12.85
C ARG A 46 12.55 -5.18 11.43
N VAL A 47 13.53 -6.07 11.28
CA VAL A 47 13.95 -6.57 9.96
C VAL A 47 12.83 -7.39 9.31
N VAL A 48 12.22 -8.31 10.05
CA VAL A 48 11.10 -9.12 9.56
C VAL A 48 9.92 -8.24 9.16
N SER A 49 9.58 -7.23 9.96
CA SER A 49 8.52 -6.27 9.61
C SER A 49 8.87 -5.47 8.36
N ALA A 50 10.11 -5.01 8.20
CA ALA A 50 10.52 -4.28 7.01
C ALA A 50 10.43 -5.17 5.76
N VAL A 51 10.91 -6.41 5.82
CA VAL A 51 10.82 -7.38 4.72
C VAL A 51 9.35 -7.66 4.38
N ALA A 52 8.50 -7.89 5.39
CA ALA A 52 7.08 -8.15 5.19
C ALA A 52 6.37 -6.97 4.51
N VAL A 53 6.67 -5.73 4.92
CA VAL A 53 6.11 -4.51 4.28
C VAL A 53 6.55 -4.41 2.83
N THR A 54 7.83 -4.65 2.53
CA THR A 54 8.34 -4.61 1.15
C THR A 54 7.66 -5.68 0.27
N VAL A 55 7.50 -6.90 0.78
CA VAL A 55 6.81 -7.98 0.05
C VAL A 55 5.34 -7.63 -0.17
N ALA A 56 4.64 -7.11 0.84
CA ALA A 56 3.25 -6.71 0.73
C ALA A 56 3.06 -5.56 -0.28
N ALA A 57 3.94 -4.57 -0.28
CA ALA A 57 3.91 -3.46 -1.23
C ALA A 57 4.17 -3.95 -2.66
N ALA A 58 5.16 -4.82 -2.86
CA ALA A 58 5.42 -5.42 -4.17
C ALA A 58 4.23 -6.24 -4.68
N ALA A 59 3.58 -7.02 -3.81
CA ALA A 59 2.38 -7.76 -4.14
C ALA A 59 1.21 -6.84 -4.49
N ALA A 60 1.01 -5.73 -3.77
CA ALA A 60 -0.02 -4.75 -4.08
C ALA A 60 0.21 -4.07 -5.44
N VAL A 61 1.45 -3.70 -5.75
CA VAL A 61 1.81 -3.13 -7.05
C VAL A 61 1.60 -4.17 -8.16
N ALA A 62 2.05 -5.41 -7.95
CA ALA A 62 1.82 -6.49 -8.91
C ALA A 62 0.32 -6.73 -9.13
N PHE A 63 -0.48 -6.70 -8.06
CA PHE A 63 -1.93 -6.83 -8.14
C PHE A 63 -2.58 -5.66 -8.88
N LEU A 64 -2.16 -4.42 -8.65
CA LEU A 64 -2.65 -3.25 -9.37
C LEU A 64 -2.29 -3.28 -10.86
N LEU A 65 -1.06 -3.72 -11.19
CA LEU A 65 -0.63 -3.89 -12.57
C LEU A 65 -1.36 -5.04 -13.27
N LEU A 66 -1.66 -6.12 -12.56
CA LEU A 66 -2.37 -7.29 -13.09
C LEU A 66 -3.89 -7.07 -13.20
N SER A 67 -4.48 -6.29 -12.28
CA SER A 67 -5.94 -6.12 -12.20
C SER A 67 -6.52 -5.13 -13.20
N GLY A 68 -5.68 -4.39 -13.95
CA GLY A 68 -6.15 -3.44 -14.95
C GLY A 68 -6.86 -2.21 -14.34
N ASN A 69 -6.78 -1.10 -15.06
CA ASN A 69 -7.20 0.24 -14.68
C ASN A 69 -8.54 0.32 -13.93
N PRO A 70 -8.60 0.76 -12.64
CA PRO A 70 -9.86 1.11 -12.00
C PRO A 70 -10.38 2.38 -12.68
N GLU A 71 -11.37 2.20 -13.53
CA GLU A 71 -12.29 3.16 -14.10
C GLU A 71 -11.81 4.62 -14.17
N ARG A 72 -11.39 5.04 -15.36
CA ARG A 72 -11.19 6.47 -15.63
C ARG A 72 -12.53 7.16 -15.39
N PRO A 73 -12.59 8.20 -14.54
CA PRO A 73 -13.80 9.01 -14.46
C PRO A 73 -14.05 9.59 -15.86
N HIS A 74 -15.13 9.15 -16.48
CA HIS A 74 -15.59 9.74 -17.74
C HIS A 74 -15.89 11.21 -17.46
N PRO A 75 -15.39 12.15 -18.28
CA PRO A 75 -15.70 13.56 -18.10
C PRO A 75 -17.21 13.73 -18.19
N THR A 76 -17.80 14.30 -17.13
CA THR A 76 -19.22 14.63 -17.10
C THR A 76 -19.52 15.54 -18.29
N PRO A 77 -20.52 15.20 -19.15
CA PRO A 77 -20.89 16.05 -20.26
C PRO A 77 -21.19 17.47 -19.75
N PRO A 78 -20.68 18.53 -20.40
CA PRO A 78 -20.96 19.90 -19.98
C PRO A 78 -22.48 20.13 -19.98
N ALA A 79 -22.96 20.81 -18.93
CA ALA A 79 -24.39 21.11 -18.79
C ALA A 79 -24.89 21.90 -19.99
N HIS A 80 -25.98 21.44 -20.60
CA HIS A 80 -26.66 22.16 -21.68
C HIS A 80 -27.14 23.52 -21.17
N ASP A 81 -26.73 24.58 -21.87
CA ASP A 81 -27.24 25.93 -21.64
C ASP A 81 -28.72 26.00 -22.09
N PRO A 82 -29.67 26.37 -21.21
CA PRO A 82 -31.08 26.49 -21.57
C PRO A 82 -31.38 27.61 -22.59
N ARG A 83 -30.40 28.43 -22.96
CA ARG A 83 -30.58 29.56 -23.91
C ARG A 83 -30.32 29.25 -25.37
N THR A 84 -29.92 28.03 -25.73
CA THR A 84 -29.86 27.62 -27.14
C THR A 84 -31.04 26.70 -27.44
N SER A 85 -32.20 27.30 -27.72
CA SER A 85 -33.22 26.57 -28.49
C SER A 85 -32.60 26.23 -29.85
N PRO A 86 -32.47 24.94 -30.23
CA PRO A 86 -32.18 24.62 -31.61
C PRO A 86 -33.37 25.07 -32.48
N PRO A 87 -33.14 25.47 -33.75
CA PRO A 87 -34.26 25.63 -34.68
C PRO A 87 -35.03 24.31 -34.72
N ALA A 88 -36.36 24.41 -34.64
CA ALA A 88 -37.27 23.28 -34.70
C ALA A 88 -37.16 22.59 -36.07
N THR A 89 -36.19 21.69 -36.22
CA THR A 89 -36.21 20.69 -37.28
C THR A 89 -37.02 19.52 -36.73
N SER A 90 -38.25 19.40 -37.19
CA SER A 90 -39.10 18.24 -36.95
C SER A 90 -38.37 16.97 -37.40
N ALA A 91 -37.81 16.23 -36.46
CA ALA A 91 -37.44 14.84 -36.69
C ALA A 91 -38.72 14.00 -36.57
N PRO A 92 -39.05 13.13 -37.55
CA PRO A 92 -40.17 12.21 -37.39
C PRO A 92 -39.86 11.25 -36.24
N SER A 93 -40.75 11.24 -35.25
CA SER A 93 -40.72 10.30 -34.13
C SER A 93 -41.06 8.91 -34.64
N THR A 94 -40.10 7.99 -34.66
CA THR A 94 -40.40 6.55 -34.76
C THR A 94 -40.67 6.02 -33.36
N PRO A 95 -41.87 5.50 -33.05
CA PRO A 95 -42.10 4.85 -31.77
C PRO A 95 -41.31 3.53 -31.73
N THR A 96 -40.48 3.41 -30.70
CA THR A 96 -39.84 2.18 -30.26
C THR A 96 -40.91 1.10 -30.06
N SER A 97 -40.95 0.11 -30.96
CA SER A 97 -41.78 -1.08 -30.75
C SER A 97 -41.29 -1.85 -29.53
N LYS A 98 -42.15 -1.82 -28.52
CA LYS A 98 -42.38 -2.72 -27.37
C LYS A 98 -41.61 -4.06 -27.37
N PRO A 99 -41.11 -4.52 -26.20
CA PRO A 99 -40.30 -5.74 -26.07
C PRO A 99 -41.11 -7.02 -26.29
N SER A 100 -40.49 -8.01 -26.92
CA SER A 100 -41.00 -9.38 -27.00
C SER A 100 -40.22 -10.27 -26.01
N PRO A 101 -40.84 -10.79 -24.94
CA PRO A 101 -40.22 -11.81 -24.11
C PRO A 101 -40.35 -13.15 -24.83
N ALA A 102 -39.24 -13.68 -25.33
CA ALA A 102 -39.19 -15.08 -25.75
C ALA A 102 -39.08 -15.94 -24.49
N SER A 103 -40.21 -16.49 -24.03
CA SER A 103 -40.22 -17.54 -23.01
C SER A 103 -39.43 -18.77 -23.50
N PRO A 104 -38.63 -19.42 -22.65
CA PRO A 104 -37.95 -20.66 -23.01
C PRO A 104 -38.96 -21.81 -23.11
N PRO A 105 -38.76 -22.78 -24.04
CA PRO A 105 -39.45 -24.05 -23.93
C PRO A 105 -38.95 -24.81 -22.71
N GLU A 106 -39.83 -25.03 -21.74
CA GLU A 106 -39.68 -26.04 -20.70
C GLU A 106 -39.71 -27.43 -21.35
N THR A 107 -38.64 -28.20 -21.16
CA THR A 107 -38.64 -29.64 -21.46
C THR A 107 -39.11 -30.38 -20.20
N PRO A 108 -40.26 -31.08 -20.23
CA PRO A 108 -40.78 -31.85 -19.10
C PRO A 108 -39.95 -33.12 -18.80
N PRO A 109 -40.18 -33.77 -17.63
CA PRO A 109 -39.16 -34.44 -16.84
C PRO A 109 -38.85 -35.89 -17.25
N GLN A 110 -37.72 -36.36 -16.72
CA GLN A 110 -37.19 -37.72 -16.80
C GLN A 110 -38.26 -38.79 -16.52
N THR A 111 -38.42 -39.68 -17.49
CA THR A 111 -39.20 -40.91 -17.36
C THR A 111 -38.34 -42.01 -16.76
N GLY A 112 -38.79 -42.58 -15.64
CA GLY A 112 -38.63 -44.01 -15.37
C GLY A 112 -37.82 -44.41 -14.14
N PRO A 113 -38.46 -44.62 -12.99
CA PRO A 113 -37.93 -45.46 -11.92
C PRO A 113 -38.20 -46.95 -12.26
N GLY A 114 -37.24 -47.84 -12.01
CA GLY A 114 -37.49 -49.26 -12.21
C GLY A 114 -36.28 -50.19 -12.11
N THR A 115 -35.48 -50.07 -11.04
CA THR A 115 -34.54 -51.15 -10.66
C THR A 115 -35.31 -52.20 -9.88
N THR A 116 -35.47 -53.38 -10.48
CA THR A 116 -36.05 -54.62 -9.94
C THR A 116 -35.12 -55.30 -8.90
N PRO A 117 -35.61 -56.29 -8.14
CA PRO A 117 -35.50 -56.35 -6.67
C PRO A 117 -34.39 -57.30 -6.15
N PRO A 118 -34.11 -57.31 -4.82
CA PRO A 118 -33.28 -58.32 -4.18
C PRO A 118 -34.09 -59.54 -3.74
N THR A 119 -33.50 -60.74 -3.80
CA THR A 119 -33.98 -61.94 -3.09
C THR A 119 -32.89 -63.03 -3.09
N PRO A 120 -32.98 -64.02 -2.19
CA PRO A 120 -32.42 -64.08 -0.83
C PRO A 120 -30.98 -64.60 -0.73
#